data_AF-A0A2V8EKY8-F1
#
_entry.id   AF-A0A2V8EKY8-F1
#
_cell.length_a   1.000
_cell.length_b   1.000
_cell.length_c   1.000
_cell.angle_alpha   90.00
_cell.angle_beta   90.00
_cell.angle_gamma   90.00
#
_symmetry.space_group_name_H-M   'P 1'
#
loop_
_entity.id
_entity.type
_entity.pdbx_description
1 polymer ?
#
loop_
_entity_poly.entity_id
_entity_poly.type
_entity_poly.pdbx_seq_one_letter_code
_entity_poly.pdbx_strand_id
1 'polypeptide(L)'
;MLVRALGFAGPGYEKAVASQLDRRDEQGDREALRALVRIGSARAAGVVAGHLMNGNAGAKAAAEEALWHFPPAHVAAQVRDLLAHREFVRQHPDIAVRLLDRAAQSRPAGLEAVLTGLTPFRFWFWSPSLVRVSRKARVLLAR
;
A
#
# COMPACT_ATOMS: atom_id res chain seq x y z
N MET A 1 11.65 17.97 -13.18
CA MET A 1 12.87 18.47 -12.49
C MET A 1 12.64 18.96 -11.05
N LEU A 2 11.62 19.78 -10.75
CA LEU A 2 11.38 20.31 -9.39
C LEU A 2 11.14 19.21 -8.33
N VAL A 3 10.39 18.16 -8.69
CA VAL A 3 10.00 17.05 -7.82
C VAL A 3 11.19 16.25 -7.29
N ARG A 4 12.23 16.10 -8.12
CA ARG A 4 13.46 15.38 -7.78
C ARG A 4 14.29 16.14 -6.74
N ALA A 5 14.29 17.47 -6.82
CA ALA A 5 14.97 18.34 -5.86
C ALA A 5 14.25 18.34 -4.50
N LEU A 6 12.92 18.36 -4.49
CA LEU A 6 12.12 18.28 -3.27
C LEU A 6 12.28 16.93 -2.56
N GLY A 7 12.38 15.83 -3.31
CA GLY A 7 12.69 14.51 -2.75
C GLY A 7 14.09 14.43 -2.10
N PHE A 8 15.01 15.33 -2.44
CA PHE A 8 16.34 15.44 -1.83
C PHE A 8 16.35 16.33 -0.58
N ALA A 9 15.38 17.24 -0.46
CA ALA A 9 15.29 18.20 0.63
C ALA A 9 14.79 17.57 1.95
N GLY A 10 14.32 16.32 1.91
CA GLY A 10 13.97 15.53 3.09
C GLY A 10 12.50 15.68 3.55
N PRO A 11 12.19 15.26 4.79
CA PRO A 11 10.84 15.34 5.36
C PRO A 11 10.30 16.78 5.39
N GLY A 12 8.99 16.97 5.17
CA GLY A 12 8.33 18.28 5.15
C GLY A 12 7.82 18.72 3.77
N TYR A 13 8.33 18.12 2.69
CA TYR A 13 7.91 18.40 1.31
C TYR A 13 6.86 17.42 0.76
N GLU A 14 6.36 16.48 1.58
CA GLU A 14 5.43 15.45 1.13
C GLU A 14 4.17 16.04 0.49
N LYS A 15 3.65 17.14 1.04
CA LYS A 15 2.46 17.83 0.50
C LYS A 15 2.73 18.49 -0.86
N ALA A 16 3.93 19.03 -1.06
CA ALA A 16 4.33 19.67 -2.30
C ALA A 16 4.65 18.66 -3.41
N VAL A 17 5.14 17.47 -3.05
CA VAL A 17 5.31 16.35 -3.98
C VAL A 17 3.95 15.70 -4.29
N ALA A 18 3.09 15.54 -3.28
CA ALA A 18 1.75 14.99 -3.45
C ALA A 18 0.85 15.85 -4.36
N SER A 19 1.02 17.17 -4.39
CA SER A 19 0.26 18.05 -5.30
C SER A 19 0.67 17.96 -6.77
N GLN A 20 1.68 17.14 -7.08
CA GLN A 20 2.14 16.86 -8.44
C GLN A 20 1.53 15.55 -8.96
N LEU A 21 1.09 14.68 -8.05
CA LEU A 21 0.31 13.50 -8.38
C LEU A 21 -1.05 13.98 -8.91
N ASP A 22 -1.54 13.38 -10.00
CA ASP A 22 -2.85 13.66 -10.64
C ASP A 22 -2.86 14.70 -11.79
N ARG A 23 -1.70 15.10 -12.33
CA ARG A 23 -1.62 16.01 -13.49
C ARG A 23 -1.88 15.37 -14.87
N ARG A 24 -2.47 14.17 -14.91
CA ARG A 24 -2.65 13.35 -16.13
C ARG A 24 -1.34 13.07 -16.87
N ASP A 25 -0.21 13.07 -16.17
CA ASP A 25 1.09 12.70 -16.72
C ASP A 25 1.65 11.51 -15.92
N GLU A 26 1.59 10.32 -16.53
CA GLU A 26 2.09 9.08 -15.94
C GLU A 26 3.60 9.13 -15.63
N GLN A 27 4.36 9.97 -16.37
CA GLN A 27 5.77 10.17 -16.10
C GLN A 27 5.96 11.02 -14.83
N GLY A 28 5.21 12.12 -14.72
CA GLY A 28 5.17 12.98 -13.54
C GLY A 28 4.75 12.22 -12.27
N ASP A 29 3.73 11.37 -12.37
CA ASP A 29 3.27 10.54 -11.25
C ASP A 29 4.37 9.58 -10.78
N ARG A 30 5.06 8.90 -11.71
CA ARG A 30 6.18 8.02 -11.38
C ARG A 30 7.35 8.76 -10.73
N GLU A 31 7.68 9.96 -11.20
CA GLU A 31 8.72 10.78 -10.58
C GLU A 31 8.34 11.25 -9.17
N ALA A 32 7.08 11.63 -8.95
CA ALA A 32 6.55 12.02 -7.65
C ALA A 32 6.55 10.86 -6.66
N LEU A 33 6.11 9.66 -7.09
CA LEU A 33 6.17 8.46 -6.27
C LEU A 33 7.61 8.08 -5.90
N ARG A 34 8.56 8.16 -6.84
CA ARG A 34 9.99 7.93 -6.55
C ARG A 34 10.55 8.97 -5.57
N ALA A 35 10.15 10.22 -5.68
CA ALA A 35 10.55 11.26 -4.72
C ALA A 35 10.00 10.99 -3.32
N LEU A 36 8.75 10.53 -3.20
CA LEU A 36 8.15 10.13 -1.91
C LEU A 36 8.89 8.96 -1.28
N VAL A 37 9.24 7.94 -2.07
CA VAL A 37 10.08 6.81 -1.61
C VAL A 37 11.41 7.32 -1.07
N ARG A 38 12.03 8.27 -1.78
CA ARG A 38 13.32 8.84 -1.40
C ARG A 38 13.25 9.68 -0.12
N ILE A 39 12.13 10.36 0.14
CA ILE A 39 11.86 11.02 1.43
C ILE A 39 11.76 9.98 2.55
N GLY A 40 11.14 8.83 2.27
CA GLY A 40 11.19 7.66 3.16
C GLY A 40 10.42 7.81 4.47
N SER A 41 9.56 8.83 4.61
CA SER A 41 8.79 9.10 5.84
C SER A 41 7.47 8.32 5.89
N ALA A 42 6.92 8.10 7.09
CA ALA A 42 5.59 7.51 7.26
C ALA A 42 4.48 8.35 6.59
N ARG A 43 4.66 9.68 6.51
CA ARG A 43 3.73 10.56 5.82
C ARG A 43 3.76 10.33 4.30
N ALA A 44 4.95 10.18 3.73
CA ALA A 44 5.11 9.84 2.32
C ALA A 44 4.52 8.47 1.97
N ALA A 45 4.70 7.47 2.85
CA ALA A 45 4.04 6.17 2.73
C ALA A 45 2.51 6.29 2.74
N GLY A 46 1.94 7.18 3.58
CA GLY A 46 0.51 7.47 3.59
C GLY A 46 -0.02 8.04 2.27
N VAL A 47 0.72 8.96 1.65
CA VAL A 47 0.37 9.50 0.33
C VAL A 47 0.38 8.41 -0.74
N VAL A 48 1.41 7.56 -0.77
CA VAL A 48 1.52 6.45 -1.72
C VAL A 48 0.38 5.45 -1.53
N ALA A 49 0.03 5.10 -0.28
CA ALA A 49 -1.10 4.21 0.01
C ALA A 49 -2.45 4.78 -0.45
N GLY A 50 -2.68 6.09 -0.26
CA GLY A 50 -3.89 6.75 -0.77
C GLY A 50 -3.98 6.72 -2.30
N HIS A 51 -2.84 6.85 -2.98
CA HIS A 51 -2.76 6.74 -4.43
C HIS A 51 -2.97 5.31 -4.95
N LEU A 52 -2.53 4.31 -4.19
CA LEU A 52 -2.83 2.90 -4.47
C LEU A 52 -4.33 2.59 -4.36
N MET A 53 -5.08 3.29 -3.49
CA MET A 53 -6.53 3.13 -3.40
C MET A 53 -7.27 3.84 -4.54
N ASN A 54 -6.95 5.12 -4.75
CA ASN A 54 -7.78 6.02 -5.57
C ASN A 54 -7.26 6.25 -6.99
N GLY A 55 -6.01 5.87 -7.28
CA GLY A 55 -5.38 6.08 -8.59
C GLY A 55 -6.00 5.25 -9.73
N ASN A 56 -5.70 5.64 -10.96
CA ASN A 56 -5.96 4.85 -12.16
C ASN A 56 -5.04 3.59 -12.21
N ALA A 57 -5.26 2.68 -13.15
CA ALA A 57 -4.52 1.40 -13.21
C ALA A 57 -3.00 1.58 -13.30
N GLY A 58 -2.51 2.53 -14.10
CA GLY A 58 -1.07 2.82 -14.23
C GLY A 58 -0.47 3.42 -12.95
N ALA A 59 -1.18 4.39 -12.36
CA ALA A 59 -0.79 5.00 -11.09
C ALA A 59 -0.79 4.00 -9.93
N LYS A 60 -1.74 3.04 -9.92
CA LYS A 60 -1.83 1.97 -8.93
C LYS A 60 -0.61 1.04 -8.98
N ALA A 61 -0.21 0.60 -10.16
CA ALA A 61 0.97 -0.25 -10.32
C ALA A 61 2.25 0.47 -9.83
N ALA A 62 2.43 1.74 -10.22
CA ALA A 62 3.57 2.53 -9.77
C ALA A 62 3.54 2.80 -8.26
N ALA A 63 2.36 3.02 -7.68
CA ALA A 63 2.20 3.22 -6.24
C ALA A 63 2.46 1.94 -5.46
N GLU A 64 2.07 0.78 -5.99
CA GLU A 64 2.40 -0.53 -5.41
C GLU A 64 3.93 -0.73 -5.36
N GLU A 65 4.62 -0.53 -6.49
CA GLU A 65 6.08 -0.62 -6.56
C GLU A 65 6.74 0.34 -5.57
N ALA A 66 6.28 1.59 -5.53
CA ALA A 66 6.79 2.59 -4.60
C ALA A 66 6.62 2.15 -3.14
N LEU A 67 5.46 1.60 -2.77
CA LEU A 67 5.19 1.13 -1.42
C LEU A 67 6.18 0.05 -0.96
N TRP A 68 6.64 -0.80 -1.88
CA TRP A 68 7.60 -1.86 -1.56
C TRP A 68 8.99 -1.34 -1.17
N HIS A 69 9.36 -0.16 -1.67
CA HIS A 69 10.66 0.44 -1.43
C HIS A 69 10.77 1.21 -0.10
N PHE A 70 9.66 1.47 0.60
CA PHE A 70 9.72 2.09 1.93
C PHE A 70 10.24 1.10 2.99
N PRO A 71 10.79 1.58 4.12
CA PRO A 71 11.06 0.73 5.27
C PRO A 71 9.77 0.11 5.84
N PRO A 72 9.75 -1.18 6.23
CA PRO A 72 8.56 -1.85 6.77
C PRO A 72 7.91 -1.12 7.96
N ALA A 73 8.72 -0.52 8.84
CA ALA A 73 8.23 0.24 9.99
C ALA A 73 7.35 1.45 9.59
N HIS A 74 7.65 2.10 8.46
CA HIS A 74 6.95 3.31 8.01
C HIS A 74 5.68 3.01 7.21
N VAL A 75 5.50 1.77 6.76
CA VAL A 75 4.31 1.33 6.01
C VAL A 75 3.38 0.44 6.84
N ALA A 76 3.77 0.02 8.04
CA ALA A 76 3.03 -0.97 8.82
C ALA A 76 1.58 -0.53 9.14
N ALA A 77 1.39 0.75 9.47
CA ALA A 77 0.07 1.32 9.72
C ALA A 77 -0.78 1.38 8.44
N GLN A 78 -0.18 1.79 7.32
CA GLN A 78 -0.82 1.92 6.01
C GLN A 78 -1.19 0.55 5.43
N VAL A 79 -0.32 -0.45 5.59
CA VAL A 79 -0.58 -1.84 5.20
C VAL A 79 -1.80 -2.38 5.96
N ARG A 80 -1.87 -2.14 7.27
CA ARG A 80 -3.04 -2.50 8.09
C ARG A 80 -4.30 -1.80 7.60
N ASP A 81 -4.24 -0.49 7.33
CA ASP A 81 -5.40 0.27 6.86
C ASP A 81 -5.87 -0.21 5.47
N LEU A 82 -4.95 -0.45 4.53
CA LEU A 82 -5.28 -1.00 3.20
C LEU A 82 -5.95 -2.37 3.30
N LEU A 83 -5.45 -3.25 4.17
CA LEU A 83 -6.03 -4.58 4.38
C LEU A 83 -7.38 -4.53 5.11
N ALA A 84 -7.62 -3.50 5.93
CA ALA A 84 -8.91 -3.28 6.58
C ALA A 84 -10.00 -2.86 5.57
N HIS A 85 -9.63 -2.22 4.45
CA HIS A 85 -10.56 -1.84 3.39
C HIS A 85 -10.95 -3.07 2.54
N ARG A 86 -12.11 -3.67 2.86
CA ARG A 86 -12.62 -4.87 2.18
C ARG A 86 -12.77 -4.70 0.66
N GLU A 87 -13.16 -3.52 0.21
CA GLU A 87 -13.30 -3.24 -1.21
C GLU A 87 -11.95 -3.28 -1.93
N PHE A 88 -10.90 -2.72 -1.33
CA PHE A 88 -9.55 -2.80 -1.86
C PHE A 88 -9.08 -4.25 -1.98
N VAL A 89 -9.28 -5.06 -0.94
CA VAL A 89 -8.94 -6.50 -0.97
C VAL A 89 -9.72 -7.25 -2.04
N ARG A 90 -10.99 -6.89 -2.27
CA ARG A 90 -11.82 -7.49 -3.32
C ARG A 90 -11.34 -7.14 -4.72
N GLN A 91 -10.95 -5.87 -4.93
CA GLN A 91 -10.51 -5.37 -6.23
C GLN A 91 -9.06 -5.78 -6.56
N HIS A 92 -8.19 -5.90 -5.55
CA HIS A 92 -6.76 -6.15 -5.69
C HIS A 92 -6.28 -7.30 -4.80
N PRO A 93 -6.79 -8.53 -5.00
CA PRO A 93 -6.50 -9.65 -4.11
C PRO A 93 -5.02 -10.07 -4.13
N ASP A 94 -4.32 -9.95 -5.26
CA ASP A 94 -2.90 -10.29 -5.35
C ASP A 94 -2.01 -9.29 -4.59
N ILE A 95 -2.36 -8.00 -4.63
CA ILE A 95 -1.68 -6.97 -3.82
C ILE A 95 -1.94 -7.23 -2.34
N ALA A 96 -3.18 -7.57 -1.96
CA ALA A 96 -3.52 -7.90 -0.58
C ALA A 96 -2.72 -9.11 -0.04
N VAL A 97 -2.47 -10.13 -0.86
CA VAL A 97 -1.60 -11.28 -0.48
C VAL A 97 -0.18 -10.82 -0.16
N ARG A 98 0.41 -9.96 -0.99
CA ARG A 98 1.78 -9.43 -0.77
C ARG A 98 1.83 -8.53 0.46
N LEU A 99 0.80 -7.71 0.68
CA LEU A 99 0.66 -6.88 1.86
C LEU A 99 0.57 -7.72 3.14
N LEU A 100 -0.13 -8.87 3.11
CA LEU A 100 -0.17 -9.82 4.22
C LEU A 100 1.19 -10.43 4.53
N ASP A 101 1.99 -10.78 3.52
CA ASP A 101 3.37 -11.25 3.72
C ASP A 101 4.23 -10.22 4.44
N ARG A 102 4.06 -8.95 4.06
CA ARG A 102 4.79 -7.85 4.68
C ARG A 102 4.32 -7.58 6.10
N ALA A 103 3.00 -7.59 6.33
CA ALA A 103 2.41 -7.45 7.67
C ALA A 103 2.85 -8.58 8.61
N ALA A 104 3.09 -9.79 8.09
CA ALA A 104 3.62 -10.90 8.86
C ALA A 104 5.05 -10.65 9.39
N GLN A 105 5.86 -9.88 8.65
CA GLN A 105 7.23 -9.53 9.04
C GLN A 105 7.26 -8.38 10.06
N SER A 106 6.41 -7.37 9.88
CA SER A 106 6.39 -6.18 10.74
C SER A 106 5.42 -6.26 11.93
N ARG A 107 4.49 -7.22 11.91
CA ARG A 107 3.43 -7.46 12.94
C ARG A 107 2.85 -6.16 13.53
N PRO A 108 2.20 -5.30 12.71
CA PRO A 108 1.61 -4.07 13.22
C PRO A 108 0.58 -4.35 14.31
N ALA A 109 0.50 -3.44 15.29
CA ALA A 109 -0.56 -3.47 16.30
C ALA A 109 -1.95 -3.48 15.63
N GLY A 110 -2.85 -4.33 16.13
CA GLY A 110 -4.21 -4.47 15.59
C GLY A 110 -4.32 -5.27 14.28
N LEU A 111 -3.24 -5.94 13.83
CA LEU A 111 -3.28 -6.82 12.66
C LEU A 111 -4.32 -7.94 12.82
N GLU A 112 -4.45 -8.54 14.01
CA GLU A 112 -5.36 -9.66 14.26
C GLU A 112 -6.83 -9.33 13.95
N ALA A 113 -7.28 -8.13 14.30
CA ALA A 113 -8.64 -7.67 14.00
C ALA A 113 -8.88 -7.60 12.48
N VAL A 114 -7.87 -7.12 11.73
CA VAL A 114 -7.92 -7.07 10.27
C VAL A 114 -7.93 -8.49 9.69
N LEU A 115 -7.03 -9.38 10.14
CA LEU A 115 -6.98 -10.76 9.67
C LEU A 115 -8.31 -11.50 9.93
N THR A 116 -8.92 -11.27 11.09
CA THR A 116 -10.25 -11.81 11.43
C THR A 116 -11.30 -11.34 10.43
N GLY A 117 -11.29 -10.06 10.05
CA GLY A 117 -12.18 -9.48 9.04
C GLY A 117 -12.00 -10.05 7.62
N LEU A 118 -10.83 -10.61 7.31
CA LEU A 118 -10.49 -11.26 6.04
C LEU A 118 -10.86 -12.76 6.00
N THR A 119 -11.09 -13.39 7.16
CA THR A 119 -11.50 -14.81 7.21
C THR A 119 -12.75 -15.15 6.39
N PRO A 120 -13.80 -14.30 6.27
CA PRO A 120 -15.00 -14.63 5.52
C PRO A 120 -14.78 -14.75 4.01
N PHE A 121 -13.66 -14.25 3.46
CA PHE A 121 -13.33 -14.45 2.04
C PHE A 121 -13.10 -15.93 1.66
N ARG A 122 -13.04 -16.86 2.63
CA ARG A 122 -13.01 -18.31 2.37
C ARG A 122 -14.20 -18.83 1.58
N PHE A 123 -15.35 -18.15 1.68
CA PHE A 123 -16.59 -18.56 1.04
C PHE A 123 -16.67 -18.10 -0.43
N TRP A 124 -15.68 -17.35 -0.92
CA TRP A 124 -15.62 -16.85 -2.30
C TRP A 124 -14.93 -17.87 -3.22
N PHE A 125 -15.48 -19.07 -3.31
CA PHE A 125 -14.87 -20.17 -4.08
C PHE A 125 -14.73 -19.88 -5.59
N TRP A 126 -15.55 -18.98 -6.13
CA TRP A 126 -15.44 -18.48 -7.51
C TRP A 126 -14.25 -17.54 -7.76
N SER A 127 -13.56 -17.07 -6.71
CA SER A 127 -12.39 -16.21 -6.81
C SER A 127 -11.21 -16.82 -6.04
N PRO A 128 -10.36 -17.62 -6.72
CA PRO A 128 -9.22 -18.29 -6.09
C PRO A 128 -8.29 -17.34 -5.33
N SER A 129 -8.11 -16.11 -5.84
CA SER A 129 -7.25 -15.10 -5.21
C SER A 129 -7.80 -14.62 -3.86
N LEU A 130 -9.12 -14.45 -3.71
CA LEU A 130 -9.73 -14.09 -2.42
C LEU A 130 -9.68 -15.24 -1.40
N VAL A 131 -9.83 -16.48 -1.87
CA VAL A 131 -9.62 -17.65 -1.01
C VAL A 131 -8.18 -17.72 -0.51
N ARG A 132 -7.18 -17.40 -1.36
CA ARG A 132 -5.77 -17.32 -0.95
C ARG A 132 -5.55 -16.25 0.12
N VAL A 133 -6.16 -15.07 -0.01
CA VAL A 133 -6.12 -14.01 1.02
C VAL A 133 -6.65 -14.54 2.36
N SER A 134 -7.84 -15.16 2.37
CA SER A 134 -8.44 -15.72 3.59
C SER A 134 -7.58 -16.82 4.21
N ARG A 135 -7.09 -17.76 3.38
CA ARG A 135 -6.24 -18.87 3.83
C ARG A 135 -4.98 -18.33 4.50
N LYS A 136 -4.35 -17.33 3.89
CA LYS A 136 -3.13 -16.71 4.42
C LYS A 136 -3.41 -15.94 5.70
N ALA A 137 -4.51 -15.19 5.76
CA ALA A 137 -4.92 -14.48 6.97
C ALA A 137 -5.13 -15.46 8.15
N ARG A 138 -5.75 -16.61 7.90
CA ARG A 138 -5.89 -17.69 8.90
C ARG A 138 -4.57 -18.28 9.35
N VAL A 139 -3.63 -18.52 8.42
CA VAL A 139 -2.30 -19.03 8.78
C VAL A 139 -1.56 -18.03 9.67
N LEU A 140 -1.71 -16.73 9.42
CA LEU A 140 -1.11 -15.68 10.24
C LEU A 140 -1.79 -15.53 11.61
N LEU A 141 -3.09 -15.78 11.72
CA LEU A 141 -3.79 -15.82 13.02
C LEU A 141 -3.41 -17.03 13.88
N ALA A 142 -2.96 -18.12 13.27
CA ALA A 142 -2.55 -19.34 13.95
C ALA A 142 -1.06 -19.33 14.38
N ARG A 143 -0.36 -18.21 14.21
CA ARG A 143 1.10 -18.05 14.34
C ARG A 143 1.47 -16.96 15.33
#